data_AF-A0A815EVC4-F1
#
_entry.id   AF-A0A815EVC4-F1
#
_cell.length_a   1.000
_cell.length_b   1.000
_cell.length_c   1.000
_cell.angle_alpha   90.00
_cell.angle_beta   90.00
_cell.angle_gamma   90.00
#
_symmetry.space_group_name_H-M   'P 1'
#
loop_
_entity.id
_entity.type
_entity.pdbx_description
1 polymer ?
#
loop_
_entity_poly.entity_id
_entity_poly.type
_entity_poly.pdbx_seq_one_letter_code
_entity_poly.pdbx_strand_id
1 'polypeptide(L)'
;MDKRIHIRRSASLTFRNYLIHFKWPLLGFIFFIIFILLNKMKFTLNKFSSIEYKDDIEISFTDVIYPIDVLNQSHRNTSILYYFARKEEQKLIDDEKSNNKKYKTILPLINNKSLSESYLILEFTHVFGKPRFCSHSKEDIFGNTCPYTNCEYTCNQKHEQDADVLLMHKRDLDSKKLETLKRNSEQIWLLWHDEPNEDSPNINKYKFNWTITYRMSAEASLAAYGITVVKNKPWSMEKFNSWINEQFNKRYNQAVWFVSNCKPQKRLKKFRSLRQHYPIAAFGKCIPLNETVSLNADIQSKTECNRKSNCETFQLTTSKFYLAFESQSCTDYITEKFWRTLSVGAIPIVSGPERENFARIAPPNSFIHVNDYSSDEELSKALNLIGTNRTLYGKYHVWRRYYDVYYQAKDVDPYRFCELCYRLNTNKQRIWYENINDWFLEKC
;
A
#
# COMPACT_ATOMS: atom_id res chain seq x y z
N MET A 1 75.09 -36.80 -15.57
CA MET A 1 76.29 -35.95 -15.75
C MET A 1 75.99 -34.62 -15.08
N ASP A 2 76.40 -34.49 -13.81
CA ASP A 2 77.49 -33.59 -13.35
C ASP A 2 77.11 -32.10 -13.44
N LYS A 3 76.75 -31.42 -12.34
CA LYS A 3 77.56 -30.82 -11.24
C LYS A 3 78.12 -29.41 -11.54
N ARG A 4 77.82 -28.50 -10.58
CA ARG A 4 78.57 -27.31 -10.09
C ARG A 4 78.52 -26.02 -10.95
N ILE A 5 77.97 -24.90 -10.46
CA ILE A 5 78.39 -23.92 -9.41
C ILE A 5 79.57 -23.03 -9.82
N HIS A 6 79.35 -21.69 -9.83
CA HIS A 6 80.18 -20.56 -9.33
C HIS A 6 79.77 -19.23 -10.03
N ILE A 7 79.79 -17.97 -9.53
CA ILE A 7 80.35 -17.26 -8.35
C ILE A 7 79.67 -15.86 -8.17
N ARG A 8 79.52 -15.46 -6.88
CA ARG A 8 79.57 -14.14 -6.15
C ARG A 8 79.57 -12.78 -6.91
N ARG A 9 79.13 -11.62 -6.38
CA ARG A 9 79.41 -10.86 -5.10
C ARG A 9 78.37 -9.71 -4.95
N SER A 10 77.65 -9.54 -3.83
CA SER A 10 77.90 -8.68 -2.65
C SER A 10 78.01 -7.14 -2.85
N ALA A 11 77.08 -6.37 -2.27
CA ALA A 11 77.39 -5.22 -1.38
C ALA A 11 76.10 -4.68 -0.71
N SER A 12 76.16 -4.56 0.62
CA SER A 12 75.20 -3.91 1.52
C SER A 12 75.48 -2.41 1.66
N LEU A 13 74.47 -1.56 1.92
CA LEU A 13 74.61 -0.46 2.89
C LEU A 13 73.23 0.09 3.33
N THR A 14 73.21 0.64 4.54
CA THR A 14 72.10 0.86 5.48
C THR A 14 71.54 2.30 5.53
N PHE A 15 70.29 2.39 6.03
CA PHE A 15 69.69 3.45 6.87
C PHE A 15 69.31 4.84 6.27
N ARG A 16 68.00 5.16 6.30
CA ARG A 16 67.31 6.14 7.22
C ARG A 16 66.18 6.96 6.54
N ASN A 17 65.01 6.90 7.19
CA ASN A 17 63.75 7.66 7.07
C ASN A 17 63.73 8.99 6.28
N TYR A 18 62.70 9.14 5.43
CA TYR A 18 61.91 10.39 5.31
C TYR A 18 60.44 10.07 5.02
N LEU A 19 59.57 10.53 5.93
CA LEU A 19 58.11 10.60 5.80
C LEU A 19 57.74 11.67 4.77
N ILE A 20 56.95 11.32 3.74
CA ILE A 20 56.13 12.28 3.00
C ILE A 20 54.72 11.70 2.86
N HIS A 21 53.77 12.35 3.53
CA HIS A 21 52.34 12.17 3.35
C HIS A 21 51.91 12.59 1.93
N PHE A 22 51.27 11.70 1.18
CA PHE A 22 50.45 12.09 0.02
C PHE A 22 49.02 11.60 0.18
N LYS A 23 48.09 12.57 0.20
CA LYS A 23 46.65 12.43 0.39
C LYS A 23 46.00 11.63 -0.76
N TRP A 24 45.37 10.51 -0.43
CA TRP A 24 44.55 9.67 -1.32
C TRP A 24 43.01 9.76 -1.08
N PRO A 25 42.33 10.93 -0.97
CA PRO A 25 40.87 10.95 -0.92
C PRO A 25 40.18 11.32 -2.24
N LEU A 26 40.87 11.93 -3.21
CA LEU A 26 40.20 12.44 -4.43
C LEU A 26 39.96 11.35 -5.49
N LEU A 27 40.88 10.40 -5.67
CA LEU A 27 40.72 9.33 -6.66
C LEU A 27 39.61 8.34 -6.26
N GLY A 28 39.49 7.99 -4.98
CA GLY A 28 38.41 7.13 -4.48
C GLY A 28 37.02 7.75 -4.64
N PHE A 29 36.90 9.06 -4.43
CA PHE A 29 35.63 9.79 -4.59
C PHE A 29 35.22 9.92 -6.05
N ILE A 30 36.19 10.16 -6.95
CA ILE A 30 35.95 10.21 -8.41
C ILE A 30 35.56 8.82 -8.92
N PHE A 31 36.21 7.74 -8.49
CA PHE A 31 35.82 6.38 -8.85
C PHE A 31 34.42 6.01 -8.33
N PHE A 32 34.05 6.45 -7.13
CA PHE A 32 32.70 6.23 -6.58
C PHE A 32 31.62 7.01 -7.35
N ILE A 33 31.89 8.26 -7.73
CA ILE A 33 30.99 9.06 -8.56
C ILE A 33 30.88 8.52 -9.98
N ILE A 34 31.99 8.09 -10.58
CA ILE A 34 32.01 7.44 -11.90
C ILE A 34 31.27 6.10 -11.83
N PHE A 35 31.42 5.32 -10.75
CA PHE A 35 30.69 4.07 -10.56
C PHE A 35 29.17 4.32 -10.37
N ILE A 36 28.78 5.37 -9.66
CA ILE A 36 27.36 5.76 -9.52
C ILE A 36 26.80 6.30 -10.85
N LEU A 37 27.56 7.11 -11.59
CA LEU A 37 27.16 7.64 -12.89
C LEU A 37 27.09 6.55 -13.96
N LEU A 38 28.04 5.61 -13.97
CA LEU A 38 28.03 4.45 -14.87
C LEU A 38 26.92 3.46 -14.52
N ASN A 39 26.59 3.25 -13.23
CA ASN A 39 25.44 2.44 -12.83
C ASN A 39 24.12 3.14 -13.13
N LYS A 40 24.01 4.46 -12.90
CA LYS A 40 22.84 5.25 -13.31
C LYS A 40 22.66 5.21 -14.81
N MET A 41 23.73 5.43 -15.60
CA MET A 41 23.71 5.32 -17.07
C MET A 41 23.41 3.90 -17.55
N LYS A 42 23.92 2.85 -16.91
CA LYS A 42 23.52 1.45 -17.21
C LYS A 42 22.04 1.22 -16.93
N PHE A 43 21.49 1.81 -15.87
CA PHE A 43 20.08 1.73 -15.55
C PHE A 43 19.21 2.53 -16.54
N THR A 44 19.66 3.69 -17.02
CA THR A 44 18.97 4.45 -18.09
C THR A 44 19.12 3.83 -19.48
N LEU A 45 20.28 3.25 -19.81
CA LEU A 45 20.55 2.59 -21.10
C LEU A 45 19.86 1.23 -21.21
N ASN A 46 19.75 0.45 -20.12
CA ASN A 46 18.90 -0.75 -20.09
C ASN A 46 17.39 -0.41 -20.18
N LYS A 47 17.00 0.84 -19.89
CA LYS A 47 15.62 1.32 -20.06
C LYS A 47 15.33 1.75 -21.50
N PHE A 48 16.34 1.94 -22.36
CA PHE A 48 16.19 2.55 -23.69
C PHE A 48 17.01 1.94 -24.85
N SER A 49 17.74 0.83 -24.69
CA SER A 49 18.44 0.18 -25.81
C SER A 49 18.00 -1.27 -26.07
N SER A 50 17.64 -1.49 -27.34
CA SER A 50 17.29 -2.73 -28.05
C SER A 50 16.10 -3.56 -27.54
N ILE A 51 14.90 -3.21 -28.00
CA ILE A 51 13.92 -4.22 -28.41
C ILE A 51 13.60 -3.91 -29.87
N GLU A 52 14.33 -4.54 -30.78
CA GLU A 52 13.89 -4.66 -32.17
C GLU A 52 12.56 -5.43 -32.18
N TYR A 53 11.59 -4.82 -32.85
CA TYR A 53 10.24 -5.36 -33.04
C TYR A 53 10.32 -6.60 -33.93
N LYS A 54 10.04 -7.77 -33.35
CA LYS A 54 9.42 -8.87 -34.07
C LYS A 54 8.08 -9.15 -33.40
N ASP A 55 7.04 -9.19 -34.23
CA ASP A 55 5.75 -9.76 -33.87
C ASP A 55 6.00 -11.14 -33.25
N ASP A 56 5.30 -11.42 -32.16
CA ASP A 56 5.48 -12.55 -31.23
C ASP A 56 6.54 -12.35 -30.13
N ILE A 57 6.15 -11.67 -29.04
CA ILE A 57 6.89 -11.72 -27.77
C ILE A 57 6.03 -12.33 -26.68
N GLU A 58 6.39 -13.57 -26.33
CA GLU A 58 6.18 -14.17 -25.02
C GLU A 58 6.78 -13.24 -23.96
N ILE A 59 5.93 -12.64 -23.13
CA ILE A 59 6.35 -11.69 -22.10
C ILE A 59 7.10 -12.48 -21.02
N SER A 60 8.43 -12.31 -20.93
CA SER A 60 9.24 -12.77 -19.81
C SER A 60 8.92 -11.94 -18.56
N PHE A 61 8.57 -12.62 -17.46
CA PHE A 61 8.00 -12.05 -16.25
C PHE A 61 8.97 -11.98 -15.05
N THR A 62 10.27 -11.87 -15.26
CA THR A 62 11.27 -12.19 -14.22
C THR A 62 11.42 -11.20 -13.06
N ASP A 63 10.82 -10.01 -13.07
CA ASP A 63 11.08 -8.98 -12.03
C ASP A 63 9.84 -8.54 -11.22
N VAL A 64 8.92 -9.45 -10.92
CA VAL A 64 7.66 -9.15 -10.21
C VAL A 64 7.71 -9.60 -8.75
N ILE A 65 7.50 -8.66 -7.83
CA ILE A 65 7.49 -8.85 -6.35
C ILE A 65 6.24 -9.63 -5.86
N TYR A 66 5.25 -9.85 -6.72
CA TYR A 66 4.36 -11.01 -6.61
C TYR A 66 4.91 -12.12 -7.51
N PRO A 67 5.33 -13.27 -6.96
CA PRO A 67 5.94 -14.29 -7.77
C PRO A 67 4.95 -14.77 -8.84
N ILE A 68 5.43 -14.83 -10.07
CA ILE A 68 4.81 -15.63 -11.14
C ILE A 68 4.69 -17.10 -10.72
N ASP A 69 5.29 -17.53 -9.60
CA ASP A 69 5.07 -18.85 -9.02
C ASP A 69 3.62 -19.10 -8.57
N VAL A 70 2.75 -18.07 -8.51
CA VAL A 70 1.29 -18.26 -8.40
C VAL A 70 0.68 -18.87 -9.67
N LEU A 71 1.39 -18.84 -10.80
CA LEU A 71 0.95 -19.41 -12.08
C LEU A 71 1.58 -20.78 -12.38
N ASN A 72 2.66 -21.18 -11.70
CA ASN A 72 3.43 -22.39 -12.03
C ASN A 72 3.46 -23.50 -10.97
N GLN A 73 2.66 -23.42 -9.92
CA GLN A 73 2.50 -24.55 -9.00
C GLN A 73 1.03 -24.87 -8.78
N SER A 74 0.76 -26.14 -8.52
CA SER A 74 -0.52 -26.79 -8.23
C SER A 74 -1.33 -26.20 -7.06
N HIS A 75 -1.01 -24.99 -6.60
CA HIS A 75 -1.74 -24.22 -5.60
C HIS A 75 -2.69 -23.23 -6.27
N ARG A 76 -3.73 -23.76 -6.94
CA ARG A 76 -4.94 -22.98 -7.30
C ARG A 76 -5.75 -22.50 -6.08
N ASN A 77 -5.19 -22.63 -4.88
CA ASN A 77 -5.66 -22.07 -3.63
C ASN A 77 -4.56 -21.16 -3.06
N THR A 78 -4.44 -19.92 -3.56
CA THR A 78 -4.02 -18.82 -2.66
C THR A 78 -5.17 -18.60 -1.68
N SER A 79 -5.27 -19.48 -0.67
CA SER A 79 -6.28 -19.38 0.36
C SER A 79 -6.03 -18.13 1.19
N ILE A 80 -7.08 -17.59 1.82
CA ILE A 80 -6.97 -16.47 2.76
C ILE A 80 -5.90 -16.70 3.86
N LEU A 81 -5.62 -17.96 4.19
CA LEU A 81 -4.53 -18.37 5.09
C LEU A 81 -3.14 -17.98 4.58
N TYR A 82 -2.89 -18.08 3.27
CA TYR A 82 -1.61 -17.65 2.69
C TYR A 82 -1.39 -16.15 2.86
N TYR A 83 -2.46 -15.36 2.69
CA TYR A 83 -2.40 -13.93 2.98
C TYR A 83 -2.07 -13.69 4.45
N PHE A 84 -2.77 -14.37 5.37
CA PHE A 84 -2.51 -14.22 6.81
C PHE A 84 -1.07 -14.58 7.19
N ALA A 85 -0.52 -15.66 6.63
CA ALA A 85 0.87 -16.05 6.87
C ALA A 85 1.86 -14.98 6.40
N ARG A 86 1.71 -14.46 5.18
CA ARG A 86 2.59 -13.41 4.65
C ARG A 86 2.46 -12.09 5.41
N LYS A 87 1.25 -11.72 5.79
CA LYS A 87 1.00 -10.54 6.62
C LYS A 87 1.66 -10.69 7.98
N GLU A 88 1.64 -11.89 8.55
CA GLU A 88 2.31 -12.15 9.82
C GLU A 88 3.83 -12.00 9.74
N GLU A 89 4.46 -12.57 8.70
CA GLU A 89 5.88 -12.38 8.44
C GLU A 89 6.24 -10.89 8.31
N GLN A 90 5.44 -10.14 7.54
CA GLN A 90 5.66 -8.71 7.37
C GLN A 90 5.46 -7.92 8.68
N LYS A 91 4.45 -8.27 9.48
CA LYS A 91 4.20 -7.65 10.78
C LYS A 91 5.38 -7.86 11.73
N LEU A 92 5.96 -9.06 11.77
CA LEU A 92 7.14 -9.35 12.59
C LEU A 92 8.32 -8.46 12.19
N ILE A 93 8.60 -8.33 10.89
CA ILE A 93 9.65 -7.45 10.37
C ILE A 93 9.41 -5.98 10.77
N ASP A 94 8.17 -5.51 10.66
CA ASP A 94 7.82 -4.12 10.96
C ASP A 94 7.86 -3.83 12.47
N ASP A 95 7.38 -4.76 13.31
CA ASP A 95 7.44 -4.67 14.77
C ASP A 95 8.92 -4.72 15.27
N GLU A 96 9.81 -5.50 14.64
CA GLU A 96 11.26 -5.49 14.92
C GLU A 96 11.92 -4.16 14.53
N LYS A 97 11.66 -3.65 13.32
CA LYS A 97 12.22 -2.39 12.82
C LYS A 97 11.79 -1.17 13.64
N SER A 98 10.60 -1.23 14.24
CA SER A 98 10.06 -0.16 15.07
C SER A 98 10.84 0.06 16.38
N ASN A 99 11.89 -0.73 16.69
CA ASN A 99 12.41 -0.95 18.04
C ASN A 99 11.26 -1.40 18.96
N ASN A 100 11.28 -2.67 19.39
CA ASN A 100 10.27 -3.40 20.18
C ASN A 100 9.72 -2.73 21.48
N LYS A 101 10.00 -1.44 21.72
CA LYS A 101 9.52 -0.63 22.86
C LYS A 101 9.06 0.78 22.48
N LYS A 102 9.24 1.25 21.24
CA LYS A 102 8.90 2.65 20.89
C LYS A 102 7.39 2.89 20.87
N TYR A 103 6.65 1.95 20.29
CA TYR A 103 5.22 2.10 20.03
C TYR A 103 4.35 1.05 20.72
N LYS A 104 4.84 -0.19 20.82
CA LYS A 104 4.10 -1.33 21.36
C LYS A 104 4.97 -2.09 22.34
N THR A 105 4.32 -2.72 23.31
CA THR A 105 4.90 -3.76 24.14
C THR A 105 4.29 -5.09 23.72
N ILE A 106 5.15 -6.06 23.41
CA ILE A 106 4.78 -7.40 22.96
C ILE A 106 5.43 -8.41 23.91
N LEU A 107 4.62 -9.22 24.58
CA LEU A 107 5.08 -10.28 25.46
C LEU A 107 4.51 -11.62 24.99
N PRO A 108 5.22 -12.74 25.20
CA PRO A 108 4.65 -14.07 24.97
C PRO A 108 3.47 -14.30 25.93
N LEU A 109 2.41 -14.98 25.46
CA LEU A 109 1.38 -15.50 26.35
C LEU A 109 1.98 -16.64 27.17
N ILE A 110 2.06 -16.45 28.49
CA ILE A 110 2.71 -17.39 29.43
C ILE A 110 1.87 -18.67 29.63
N ASN A 111 0.57 -18.62 29.31
CA ASN A 111 -0.33 -19.76 29.38
C ASN A 111 -0.81 -20.16 28.00
N ASN A 112 -0.83 -21.47 27.72
CA ASN A 112 -1.65 -22.06 26.65
C ASN A 112 -3.13 -21.87 27.04
N LYS A 113 -3.69 -20.67 26.83
CA LYS A 113 -5.13 -20.45 26.96
C LYS A 113 -5.79 -21.43 26.00
N SER A 114 -6.68 -22.29 26.49
CA SER A 114 -7.48 -23.14 25.62
C SER A 114 -8.20 -22.24 24.61
N LEU A 115 -8.21 -22.64 23.35
CA LEU A 115 -8.97 -21.94 22.32
C LEU A 115 -10.41 -21.75 22.82
N SER A 116 -10.92 -20.52 22.74
CA SER A 116 -12.28 -20.26 23.16
C SER A 116 -13.25 -20.97 22.23
N GLU A 117 -14.30 -21.58 22.79
CA GLU A 117 -15.38 -22.16 21.98
C GLU A 117 -16.07 -21.09 21.13
N SER A 118 -16.09 -19.84 21.61
CA SER A 118 -16.57 -18.67 20.88
C SER A 118 -15.88 -17.38 21.36
N TYR A 119 -15.70 -16.41 20.47
CA TYR A 119 -15.22 -15.07 20.78
C TYR A 119 -16.31 -14.04 20.51
N LEU A 120 -16.72 -13.29 21.53
CA LEU A 120 -17.73 -12.24 21.40
C LEU A 120 -17.07 -10.87 21.18
N ILE A 121 -17.37 -10.24 20.05
CA ILE A 121 -16.91 -8.89 19.70
C ILE A 121 -18.07 -7.90 19.93
N LEU A 122 -17.92 -7.01 20.91
CA LEU A 122 -18.88 -5.95 21.17
C LEU A 122 -18.47 -4.67 20.43
N GLU A 123 -19.41 -4.12 19.65
CA GLU A 123 -19.34 -2.74 19.17
C GLU A 123 -19.53 -1.78 20.36
N PHE A 124 -18.44 -1.44 21.05
CA PHE A 124 -18.49 -0.63 22.26
C PHE A 124 -18.75 0.86 21.97
N THR A 125 -18.21 1.36 20.86
CA THR A 125 -18.58 2.65 20.29
C THR A 125 -19.07 2.46 18.86
N HIS A 126 -19.97 3.33 18.42
CA HIS A 126 -20.38 3.38 17.02
C HIS A 126 -19.22 3.59 16.05
N VAL A 127 -19.41 3.22 14.78
CA VAL A 127 -18.44 3.47 13.71
C VAL A 127 -18.99 4.58 12.82
N PHE A 128 -18.47 5.80 12.98
CA PHE A 128 -18.98 7.02 12.36
C PHE A 128 -20.41 7.37 12.80
N GLY A 129 -20.67 7.35 14.10
CA GLY A 129 -21.92 7.81 14.72
C GLY A 129 -23.13 6.89 14.54
N LYS A 130 -22.96 5.71 13.93
CA LYS A 130 -24.03 4.73 13.77
C LYS A 130 -23.54 3.30 14.03
N PRO A 131 -24.46 2.39 14.36
CA PRO A 131 -24.11 1.00 14.49
C PRO A 131 -23.60 0.42 13.16
N ARG A 132 -22.50 -0.36 13.20
CA ARG A 132 -21.84 -0.85 11.97
C ARG A 132 -22.50 -2.11 11.43
N PHE A 133 -22.58 -3.16 12.25
CA PHE A 133 -22.95 -4.51 11.78
C PHE A 133 -24.15 -5.15 12.50
N CYS A 134 -24.90 -4.44 13.35
CA CYS A 134 -25.95 -5.06 14.19
C CYS A 134 -27.08 -5.77 13.45
N SER A 135 -27.31 -5.42 12.18
CA SER A 135 -28.33 -6.03 11.33
C SER A 135 -27.74 -6.93 10.23
N HIS A 136 -26.44 -7.23 10.31
CA HIS A 136 -25.74 -8.05 9.33
C HIS A 136 -25.66 -9.49 9.84
N SER A 137 -25.67 -10.44 8.91
CA SER A 137 -25.42 -11.85 9.23
C SER A 137 -23.95 -12.06 9.60
N LYS A 138 -23.65 -13.19 10.22
CA LYS A 138 -22.26 -13.56 10.52
C LYS A 138 -21.43 -13.68 9.25
N GLU A 139 -22.03 -14.19 8.19
CA GLU A 139 -21.48 -14.34 6.85
C GLU A 139 -21.15 -12.98 6.22
N ASP A 140 -21.99 -11.97 6.42
CA ASP A 140 -21.74 -10.60 5.94
C ASP A 140 -20.58 -9.93 6.69
N ILE A 141 -20.33 -10.33 7.95
CA ILE A 141 -19.29 -9.71 8.80
C ILE A 141 -17.95 -10.40 8.62
N PHE A 142 -17.91 -11.74 8.65
CA PHE A 142 -16.66 -12.52 8.65
C PHE A 142 -16.37 -13.21 7.32
N GLY A 143 -17.34 -13.23 6.39
CA GLY A 143 -17.21 -13.91 5.11
C GLY A 143 -17.36 -15.43 5.19
N ASN A 144 -17.84 -16.03 4.10
CA ASN A 144 -18.12 -17.47 4.02
C ASN A 144 -16.88 -18.36 3.94
N THR A 145 -15.73 -17.77 3.61
CA THR A 145 -14.47 -18.49 3.38
C THR A 145 -13.47 -18.31 4.52
N CYS A 146 -13.93 -17.79 5.67
CA CYS A 146 -13.05 -17.59 6.82
C CYS A 146 -12.66 -18.94 7.45
N PRO A 147 -11.38 -19.18 7.75
CA PRO A 147 -10.93 -20.44 8.35
C PRO A 147 -11.45 -20.65 9.78
N TYR A 148 -11.86 -19.57 10.46
CA TYR A 148 -12.45 -19.62 11.79
C TYR A 148 -13.85 -19.03 11.76
N THR A 149 -14.80 -19.76 12.33
CA THR A 149 -16.22 -19.41 12.37
C THR A 149 -16.73 -19.27 13.80
N ASN A 150 -15.86 -19.20 14.79
CA ASN A 150 -16.22 -19.09 16.21
C ASN A 150 -16.21 -17.64 16.72
N CYS A 151 -16.33 -16.64 15.85
CA CYS A 151 -16.47 -15.25 16.27
C CYS A 151 -17.90 -14.75 16.08
N GLU A 152 -18.41 -14.05 17.09
CA GLU A 152 -19.73 -13.44 17.10
C GLU A 152 -19.59 -11.91 17.21
N TYR A 153 -20.52 -11.18 16.61
CA TYR A 153 -20.56 -9.71 16.69
C TYR A 153 -21.87 -9.26 17.33
N THR A 154 -21.79 -8.34 18.28
CA THR A 154 -22.97 -7.78 18.94
C THR A 154 -22.85 -6.28 19.12
N CYS A 155 -24.00 -5.62 19.15
CA CYS A 155 -24.12 -4.20 19.51
C CYS A 155 -24.83 -4.01 20.85
N ASN A 156 -25.25 -5.11 21.48
CA ASN A 156 -25.94 -5.08 22.75
C ASN A 156 -24.95 -4.76 23.88
N GLN A 157 -24.99 -3.53 24.36
CA GLN A 157 -24.09 -3.01 25.41
C GLN A 157 -24.17 -3.79 26.73
N LYS A 158 -25.18 -4.65 26.93
CA LYS A 158 -25.21 -5.57 28.08
C LYS A 158 -24.01 -6.51 28.11
N HIS A 159 -23.36 -6.75 26.97
CA HIS A 159 -22.17 -7.60 26.88
C HIS A 159 -20.84 -6.89 27.20
N GLU A 160 -20.88 -5.69 27.79
CA GLU A 160 -19.68 -4.89 28.05
C GLU A 160 -18.64 -5.61 28.92
N GLN A 161 -19.06 -6.45 29.87
CA GLN A 161 -18.17 -7.09 30.84
C GLN A 161 -17.69 -8.49 30.39
N ASP A 162 -18.51 -9.19 29.61
CA ASP A 162 -18.32 -10.58 29.18
C ASP A 162 -17.82 -10.72 27.74
N ALA A 163 -17.89 -9.67 26.90
CA ALA A 163 -17.31 -9.71 25.56
C ALA A 163 -15.79 -9.88 25.60
N ASP A 164 -15.23 -10.75 24.75
CA ASP A 164 -13.78 -10.92 24.61
C ASP A 164 -13.09 -9.69 24.01
N VAL A 165 -13.79 -8.97 23.13
CA VAL A 165 -13.27 -7.80 22.42
C VAL A 165 -14.22 -6.63 22.56
N LEU A 166 -13.68 -5.49 23.01
CA LEU A 166 -14.35 -4.20 22.94
C LEU A 166 -13.83 -3.46 21.72
N LEU A 167 -14.62 -3.43 20.66
CA LEU A 167 -14.32 -2.67 19.45
C LEU A 167 -14.68 -1.21 19.65
N MET A 168 -13.69 -0.34 19.50
CA MET A 168 -13.83 1.10 19.72
C MET A 168 -13.33 1.86 18.51
N HIS A 169 -14.21 2.60 17.85
CA HIS A 169 -13.84 3.47 16.75
C HIS A 169 -13.33 4.81 17.26
N LYS A 170 -12.15 5.21 16.79
CA LYS A 170 -11.42 6.38 17.32
C LYS A 170 -12.24 7.68 17.31
N ARG A 171 -13.02 7.92 16.25
CA ARG A 171 -13.82 9.16 16.11
C ARG A 171 -14.96 9.25 17.13
N ASP A 172 -15.45 8.10 17.57
CA ASP A 172 -16.63 7.96 18.42
C ASP A 172 -16.24 7.62 19.87
N LEU A 173 -14.95 7.74 20.22
CA LEU A 173 -14.49 7.57 21.59
C LEU A 173 -15.08 8.66 22.48
N ASP A 174 -15.66 8.23 23.61
CA ASP A 174 -16.08 9.10 24.70
C ASP A 174 -15.10 8.93 25.87
N SER A 175 -14.32 9.98 26.16
CA SER A 175 -13.33 9.95 27.23
C SER A 175 -13.96 9.71 28.60
N LYS A 176 -15.17 10.23 28.85
CA LYS A 176 -15.84 10.05 30.15
C LYS A 176 -16.25 8.60 30.33
N LYS A 177 -16.83 7.98 29.29
CA LYS A 177 -17.22 6.55 29.32
C LYS A 177 -15.99 5.66 29.54
N LEU A 178 -14.87 5.95 28.86
CA LEU A 178 -13.63 5.18 28.99
C LEU A 178 -12.97 5.33 30.36
N GLU A 179 -13.03 6.51 30.97
CA GLU A 179 -12.44 6.77 32.30
C GLU A 179 -13.19 6.04 33.42
N THR A 180 -14.49 5.80 33.23
CA THR A 180 -15.31 5.02 34.18
C THR A 180 -15.24 3.52 33.95
N LEU A 181 -14.76 3.07 32.78
CA LEU A 181 -14.75 1.66 32.41
C LEU A 181 -13.66 0.93 33.21
N LYS A 182 -14.07 -0.05 34.03
CA LYS A 182 -13.11 -0.91 34.74
C LYS A 182 -12.50 -1.90 33.75
N ARG A 183 -11.21 -1.73 33.46
CA ARG A 183 -10.50 -2.60 32.51
C ARG A 183 -10.40 -4.04 33.02
N ASN A 184 -10.99 -4.97 32.29
CA ASN A 184 -10.72 -6.40 32.45
C ASN A 184 -9.44 -6.76 31.68
N SER A 185 -8.48 -7.41 32.34
CA SER A 185 -7.21 -7.83 31.73
C SER A 185 -7.35 -8.95 30.69
N GLU A 186 -8.49 -9.64 30.69
CA GLU A 186 -8.80 -10.71 29.74
C GLU A 186 -9.49 -10.19 28.47
N GLN A 187 -10.05 -8.97 28.50
CA GLN A 187 -10.67 -8.33 27.35
C GLN A 187 -9.63 -7.63 26.47
N ILE A 188 -9.83 -7.71 25.17
CA ILE A 188 -9.04 -6.98 24.17
C ILE A 188 -9.74 -5.65 23.90
N TRP A 189 -9.08 -4.54 24.22
CA TRP A 189 -9.50 -3.23 23.73
C TRP A 189 -8.94 -3.03 22.33
N LEU A 190 -9.82 -3.11 21.32
CA LEU A 190 -9.48 -3.02 19.91
C LEU A 190 -9.83 -1.62 19.38
N LEU A 191 -8.82 -0.85 18.96
CA LEU A 191 -9.04 0.45 18.33
C LEU A 191 -9.24 0.29 16.81
N TRP A 192 -10.39 0.73 16.29
CA TRP A 192 -10.60 0.92 14.86
C TRP A 192 -10.26 2.36 14.47
N HIS A 193 -9.27 2.52 13.59
CA HIS A 193 -8.97 3.80 12.97
C HIS A 193 -8.36 3.67 11.56
N ASP A 194 -9.04 4.19 10.54
CA ASP A 194 -8.56 4.09 9.16
C ASP A 194 -7.85 5.37 8.64
N GLU A 195 -7.60 6.39 9.47
CA GLU A 195 -6.94 7.62 9.01
C GLU A 195 -5.55 7.80 9.63
N PRO A 196 -4.64 8.57 9.01
CA PRO A 196 -3.45 9.08 9.66
C PRO A 196 -3.88 9.95 10.86
N ASN A 197 -3.15 9.83 11.96
CA ASN A 197 -3.52 10.43 13.24
C ASN A 197 -3.25 11.95 13.32
N GLU A 198 -3.64 12.71 12.30
CA GLU A 198 -3.52 14.17 12.30
C GLU A 198 -4.55 14.81 13.24
N ASP A 199 -4.12 15.81 14.01
CA ASP A 199 -4.95 16.68 14.84
C ASP A 199 -5.91 15.96 15.82
N SER A 200 -5.52 14.77 16.31
CA SER A 200 -6.38 13.94 17.16
C SER A 200 -5.97 13.98 18.64
N PRO A 201 -6.92 13.85 19.58
CA PRO A 201 -6.62 13.80 21.00
C PRO A 201 -5.61 12.67 21.31
N ASN A 202 -4.79 12.90 22.33
CA ASN A 202 -3.86 11.87 22.81
C ASN A 202 -4.66 10.74 23.46
N ILE A 203 -4.58 9.55 22.87
CA ILE A 203 -5.28 8.34 23.32
C ILE A 203 -4.33 7.30 23.90
N ASN A 204 -3.03 7.62 24.06
CA ASN A 204 -2.02 6.73 24.62
C ASN A 204 -2.36 6.27 26.05
N LYS A 205 -3.07 7.11 26.82
CA LYS A 205 -3.50 6.78 28.19
C LYS A 205 -4.40 5.54 28.27
N TYR A 206 -5.13 5.24 27.20
CA TYR A 206 -6.05 4.09 27.17
C TYR A 206 -5.35 2.77 26.87
N LYS A 207 -4.06 2.76 26.49
CA LYS A 207 -3.25 1.55 26.28
C LYS A 207 -4.00 0.45 25.50
N PHE A 208 -4.51 0.78 24.32
CA PHE A 208 -5.24 -0.19 23.49
C PHE A 208 -4.42 -1.46 23.27
N ASN A 209 -5.08 -2.60 23.25
CA ASN A 209 -4.40 -3.87 23.04
C ASN A 209 -4.07 -4.04 21.57
N TRP A 210 -5.10 -3.99 20.73
CA TRP A 210 -5.04 -4.31 19.31
C TRP A 210 -5.53 -3.13 18.47
N THR A 211 -5.17 -3.14 17.19
CA THR A 211 -5.73 -2.20 16.20
C THR A 211 -6.32 -2.91 14.98
N ILE A 212 -7.39 -2.31 14.43
CA ILE A 212 -7.93 -2.60 13.10
C ILE A 212 -7.82 -1.32 12.24
N THR A 213 -6.95 -1.35 11.23
CA THR A 213 -6.53 -0.15 10.47
C THR A 213 -5.89 -0.49 9.12
N TYR A 214 -5.43 0.49 8.35
CA TYR A 214 -4.67 0.31 7.11
C TYR A 214 -3.21 -0.14 7.32
N ARG A 215 -2.61 0.07 8.50
CA ARG A 215 -1.21 -0.28 8.76
C ARG A 215 -1.00 -1.79 8.75
N MET A 216 -0.01 -2.28 7.99
CA MET A 216 0.26 -3.72 7.90
C MET A 216 0.78 -4.33 9.20
N SER A 217 1.36 -3.53 10.09
CA SER A 217 1.76 -3.96 11.43
C SER A 217 0.60 -4.01 12.44
N ALA A 218 -0.62 -3.66 12.04
CA ALA A 218 -1.82 -3.82 12.88
C ALA A 218 -2.19 -5.29 13.09
N GLU A 219 -3.04 -5.55 14.08
CA GLU A 219 -3.53 -6.90 14.32
C GLU A 219 -4.49 -7.33 13.20
N ALA A 220 -5.34 -6.43 12.72
CA ALA A 220 -6.15 -6.60 11.51
C ALA A 220 -5.98 -5.41 10.54
N SER A 221 -5.62 -5.68 9.29
CA SER A 221 -5.43 -4.66 8.24
C SER A 221 -5.73 -5.12 6.82
N LEU A 222 -6.00 -6.41 6.63
CA LEU A 222 -6.35 -6.95 5.34
C LEU A 222 -7.52 -6.17 4.73
N ALA A 223 -7.33 -5.77 3.49
CA ALA A 223 -8.35 -5.12 2.70
C ALA A 223 -8.92 -3.81 3.30
N ALA A 224 -8.16 -3.10 4.15
CA ALA A 224 -8.66 -1.88 4.83
C ALA A 224 -9.35 -0.87 3.89
N TYR A 225 -8.85 -0.73 2.65
CA TYR A 225 -9.46 0.09 1.60
C TYR A 225 -9.71 -0.63 0.28
N GLY A 226 -9.19 -1.84 0.14
CA GLY A 226 -9.30 -2.62 -1.08
C GLY A 226 -8.36 -3.82 -1.12
N ILE A 227 -8.67 -4.74 -2.01
CA ILE A 227 -7.96 -6.00 -2.20
C ILE A 227 -8.08 -6.45 -3.65
N THR A 228 -7.10 -7.23 -4.10
CA THR A 228 -7.26 -8.04 -5.31
C THR A 228 -7.43 -9.51 -4.98
N VAL A 229 -8.38 -10.15 -5.64
CA VAL A 229 -8.65 -11.59 -5.46
C VAL A 229 -8.37 -12.32 -6.76
N VAL A 230 -7.86 -13.54 -6.66
CA VAL A 230 -7.64 -14.40 -7.83
C VAL A 230 -8.98 -14.81 -8.42
N LYS A 231 -9.08 -14.72 -9.74
CA LYS A 231 -10.23 -15.18 -10.51
C LYS A 231 -10.29 -16.70 -10.53
N ASN A 232 -11.48 -17.25 -10.31
CA ASN A 232 -11.75 -18.67 -10.54
C ASN A 232 -11.43 -19.09 -11.98
N LYS A 233 -11.69 -18.20 -12.95
CA LYS A 233 -11.37 -18.39 -14.36
C LYS A 233 -10.68 -17.14 -14.92
N PRO A 234 -9.39 -17.23 -15.28
CA PRO A 234 -8.69 -16.13 -15.92
C PRO A 234 -9.34 -15.68 -17.24
N TRP A 235 -9.16 -14.43 -17.63
CA TRP A 235 -9.58 -13.97 -18.95
C TRP A 235 -8.74 -14.63 -20.05
N SER A 236 -9.41 -15.06 -21.13
CA SER A 236 -8.73 -15.44 -22.36
C SER A 236 -7.95 -14.25 -22.93
N MET A 237 -6.93 -14.54 -23.73
CA MET A 237 -6.15 -13.49 -24.40
C MET A 237 -7.04 -12.65 -25.33
N GLU A 238 -7.99 -13.28 -26.01
CA GLU A 238 -9.00 -12.59 -26.84
C GLU A 238 -9.83 -11.58 -26.03
N LYS A 239 -10.40 -12.00 -24.89
CA LYS A 239 -11.17 -11.12 -24.01
C LYS A 239 -10.31 -9.96 -23.51
N PHE A 240 -9.07 -10.24 -23.13
CA PHE A 240 -8.13 -9.22 -22.69
C PHE A 240 -7.82 -8.20 -23.80
N ASN A 241 -7.47 -8.67 -25.00
CA ASN A 241 -7.16 -7.81 -26.15
C ASN A 241 -8.36 -6.97 -26.57
N SER A 242 -9.57 -7.56 -26.60
CA SER A 242 -10.81 -6.82 -26.85
C SER A 242 -11.03 -5.71 -25.82
N TRP A 243 -10.85 -6.02 -24.53
CA TRP A 243 -10.98 -5.03 -23.46
C TRP A 243 -9.93 -3.91 -23.58
N ILE A 244 -8.67 -4.24 -23.89
CA ILE A 244 -7.61 -3.25 -24.11
C ILE A 244 -7.92 -2.35 -25.30
N ASN A 245 -8.36 -2.90 -26.43
CA ASN A 245 -8.74 -2.11 -27.60
C ASN A 245 -9.84 -1.11 -27.25
N GLU A 246 -10.90 -1.57 -26.57
CA GLU A 246 -12.00 -0.72 -26.12
C GLU A 246 -11.52 0.39 -25.16
N GLN A 247 -10.82 0.02 -24.09
CA GLN A 247 -10.36 0.99 -23.08
C GLN A 247 -9.37 2.00 -23.67
N PHE A 248 -8.44 1.55 -24.51
CA PHE A 248 -7.42 2.42 -25.09
C PHE A 248 -8.02 3.47 -26.02
N ASN A 249 -9.03 3.08 -26.82
CA ASN A 249 -9.64 3.95 -27.82
C ASN A 249 -10.66 4.92 -27.19
N LYS A 250 -11.41 4.48 -26.17
CA LYS A 250 -12.43 5.34 -25.54
C LYS A 250 -11.89 6.34 -24.50
N ARG A 251 -10.62 6.21 -24.11
CA ARG A 251 -10.01 7.03 -23.05
C ARG A 251 -9.07 8.08 -23.62
N TYR A 252 -9.24 9.31 -23.16
CA TYR A 252 -8.34 10.43 -23.43
C TYR A 252 -6.98 10.22 -22.76
N ASN A 253 -5.92 10.58 -23.48
CA ASN A 253 -4.55 10.62 -22.96
C ASN A 253 -4.35 11.81 -21.99
N GLN A 254 -4.96 11.69 -20.82
CA GLN A 254 -4.94 12.69 -19.76
C GLN A 254 -5.06 12.02 -18.39
N ALA A 255 -4.78 12.79 -17.34
CA ALA A 255 -5.11 12.42 -15.98
C ALA A 255 -6.34 13.19 -15.49
N VAL A 256 -7.07 12.62 -14.53
CA VAL A 256 -8.09 13.35 -13.78
C VAL A 256 -7.82 13.29 -12.27
N TRP A 257 -8.22 14.33 -11.54
CA TRP A 257 -8.10 14.42 -10.10
C TRP A 257 -9.33 15.03 -9.42
N PHE A 258 -9.83 14.38 -8.37
CA PHE A 258 -10.88 14.91 -7.50
C PHE A 258 -10.34 15.15 -6.09
N VAL A 259 -10.40 16.40 -5.62
CA VAL A 259 -9.82 16.77 -4.33
C VAL A 259 -10.67 17.79 -3.57
N SER A 260 -10.96 17.50 -2.31
CA SER A 260 -11.76 18.35 -1.44
C SER A 260 -11.11 18.72 -0.10
N ASN A 261 -10.11 17.95 0.36
CA ASN A 261 -9.33 18.29 1.54
C ASN A 261 -8.08 19.08 1.12
N CYS A 262 -8.04 20.38 1.43
CA CYS A 262 -7.00 21.28 0.93
C CYS A 262 -5.85 21.49 1.92
N LYS A 263 -5.94 20.89 3.13
CA LYS A 263 -4.87 20.96 4.13
C LYS A 263 -3.56 20.35 3.64
N PRO A 264 -3.54 19.15 3.01
CA PRO A 264 -2.28 18.49 2.70
C PRO A 264 -1.56 19.14 1.51
N GLN A 265 -0.53 19.93 1.80
CA GLN A 265 0.16 20.72 0.79
C GLN A 265 1.07 19.89 -0.12
N LYS A 266 1.64 18.78 0.37
CA LYS A 266 2.56 17.90 -0.41
C LYS A 266 1.91 17.47 -1.73
N ARG A 267 0.70 16.91 -1.68
CA ARG A 267 -0.04 16.48 -2.89
C ARG A 267 -0.47 17.64 -3.79
N LEU A 268 -0.82 18.79 -3.21
CA LEU A 268 -1.21 19.97 -3.99
C LEU A 268 -0.02 20.53 -4.77
N LYS A 269 1.17 20.59 -4.15
CA LYS A 269 2.42 20.97 -4.82
C LYS A 269 2.77 19.99 -5.94
N LYS A 270 2.69 18.69 -5.66
CA LYS A 270 2.96 17.65 -6.67
C LYS A 270 2.00 17.73 -7.86
N PHE A 271 0.70 17.92 -7.61
CA PHE A 271 -0.29 18.16 -8.65
C PHE A 271 0.06 19.39 -9.50
N ARG A 272 0.32 20.55 -8.87
CA ARG A 272 0.64 21.79 -9.59
C ARG A 272 1.87 21.65 -10.47
N SER A 273 2.91 20.97 -9.96
CA SER A 273 4.13 20.69 -10.70
C SER A 273 3.86 19.79 -11.92
N LEU A 274 3.22 18.64 -11.75
CA LEU A 274 2.91 17.72 -12.85
C LEU A 274 1.98 18.36 -13.90
N ARG A 275 1.02 19.19 -13.48
CA ARG A 275 0.07 19.88 -14.37
C ARG A 275 0.76 20.83 -15.35
N GLN A 276 1.98 21.31 -15.05
CA GLN A 276 2.75 22.13 -16.00
C GLN A 276 3.25 21.33 -17.20
N HIS A 277 3.34 20.00 -17.08
CA HIS A 277 3.96 19.13 -18.07
C HIS A 277 3.00 18.12 -18.71
N TYR A 278 1.83 17.88 -18.12
CA TYR A 278 0.88 16.87 -18.56
C TYR A 278 -0.57 17.35 -18.41
N PRO A 279 -1.50 17.01 -19.34
CA PRO A 279 -2.91 17.36 -19.21
C PRO A 279 -3.56 16.69 -17.99
N ILE A 280 -4.06 17.51 -17.06
CA ILE A 280 -4.77 17.06 -15.86
C ILE A 280 -6.08 17.83 -15.70
N ALA A 281 -7.20 17.12 -15.84
CA ALA A 281 -8.51 17.64 -15.46
C ALA A 281 -8.67 17.57 -13.93
N ALA A 282 -9.00 18.67 -13.28
CA ALA A 282 -9.02 18.75 -11.81
C ALA A 282 -10.31 19.38 -11.29
N PHE A 283 -10.89 18.73 -10.27
CA PHE A 283 -12.18 19.10 -9.71
C PHE A 283 -12.19 19.04 -8.18
N GLY A 284 -13.18 19.69 -7.57
CA GLY A 284 -13.41 19.69 -6.13
C GLY A 284 -12.92 20.95 -5.42
N LYS A 285 -13.17 21.04 -4.11
CA LYS A 285 -13.08 22.29 -3.33
C LYS A 285 -11.71 22.98 -3.44
N CYS A 286 -10.62 22.23 -3.63
CA CYS A 286 -9.27 22.77 -3.67
C CYS A 286 -8.84 23.36 -5.01
N ILE A 287 -9.66 23.21 -6.05
CA ILE A 287 -9.38 23.74 -7.39
C ILE A 287 -10.17 25.05 -7.56
N PRO A 288 -9.52 26.21 -7.74
CA PRO A 288 -10.21 27.46 -8.05
C PRO A 288 -11.11 27.32 -9.29
N LEU A 289 -12.22 28.07 -9.35
CA LEU A 289 -13.17 27.97 -10.47
C LEU A 289 -12.51 28.28 -11.82
N ASN A 290 -11.67 29.31 -11.86
CA ASN A 290 -10.87 29.69 -13.03
C ASN A 290 -9.75 28.69 -13.40
N GLU A 291 -9.41 27.77 -12.48
CA GLU A 291 -8.45 26.69 -12.72
C GLU A 291 -9.13 25.34 -12.98
N THR A 292 -10.47 25.28 -12.92
CA THR A 292 -11.22 24.07 -13.26
C THR A 292 -11.10 23.89 -14.77
N VAL A 293 -10.25 22.97 -15.19
CA VAL A 293 -10.06 22.64 -16.59
C VAL A 293 -10.74 21.30 -16.83
N SER A 294 -11.89 21.33 -17.50
CA SER A 294 -12.37 20.17 -18.23
C SER A 294 -11.74 20.25 -19.62
N LEU A 295 -11.00 19.21 -20.01
CA LEU A 295 -10.50 19.09 -21.39
C LEU A 295 -11.61 18.68 -22.37
N ASN A 296 -12.84 18.45 -21.86
CA ASN A 296 -14.06 18.22 -22.63
C ASN A 296 -15.02 19.42 -22.46
N ALA A 297 -15.47 20.00 -23.58
CA ALA A 297 -16.23 21.25 -23.64
C ALA A 297 -17.62 21.22 -22.95
N ASP A 298 -18.19 20.03 -22.72
CA ASP A 298 -19.56 19.88 -22.20
C ASP A 298 -19.69 20.01 -20.69
N ILE A 299 -18.58 20.16 -19.96
CA ILE A 299 -18.58 20.24 -18.50
C ILE A 299 -18.17 21.66 -18.09
N GLN A 300 -19.20 22.49 -17.86
CA GLN A 300 -19.05 23.93 -17.68
C GLN A 300 -18.83 24.33 -16.21
N SER A 301 -19.09 23.46 -15.22
CA SER A 301 -19.02 23.88 -13.81
C SER A 301 -18.49 22.84 -12.81
N LYS A 302 -17.74 23.34 -11.81
CA LYS A 302 -17.29 22.59 -10.61
C LYS A 302 -18.45 22.02 -9.79
N THR A 303 -19.64 22.61 -9.89
CA THR A 303 -20.87 22.18 -9.22
C THR A 303 -21.47 20.91 -9.78
N GLU A 304 -21.26 20.62 -11.06
CA GLU A 304 -21.77 19.40 -11.73
C GLU A 304 -20.85 18.18 -11.54
N CYS A 305 -19.59 18.40 -11.16
CA CYS A 305 -18.54 17.38 -11.05
C CYS A 305 -18.09 17.12 -9.61
N ASN A 306 -19.08 16.91 -8.76
CA ASN A 306 -18.97 16.54 -7.36
C ASN A 306 -18.81 15.02 -7.16
N ARG A 307 -18.37 14.60 -5.96
CA ARG A 307 -18.16 13.18 -5.62
C ARG A 307 -19.46 12.39 -5.81
N LYS A 308 -19.36 11.19 -6.41
CA LYS A 308 -20.47 10.30 -6.78
C LYS A 308 -21.43 10.85 -7.85
N SER A 309 -21.07 11.92 -8.56
CA SER A 309 -21.85 12.41 -9.70
C SER A 309 -21.61 11.57 -10.96
N ASN A 310 -22.51 11.71 -11.94
CA ASN A 310 -22.32 11.17 -13.28
C ASN A 310 -21.08 11.78 -13.95
N CYS A 311 -20.80 13.07 -13.72
CA CYS A 311 -19.60 13.70 -14.22
C CYS A 311 -18.32 13.06 -13.65
N GLU A 312 -18.22 12.83 -12.33
CA GLU A 312 -17.04 12.18 -11.73
C GLU A 312 -16.81 10.80 -12.37
N THR A 313 -17.89 10.04 -12.53
CA THR A 313 -17.84 8.73 -13.17
C THR A 313 -17.40 8.82 -14.63
N PHE A 314 -17.95 9.75 -15.40
CA PHE A 314 -17.58 9.98 -16.78
C PHE A 314 -16.09 10.35 -16.91
N GLN A 315 -15.63 11.36 -16.17
CA GLN A 315 -14.24 11.82 -16.22
C GLN A 315 -13.24 10.73 -15.83
N LEU A 316 -13.57 9.94 -14.81
CA LEU A 316 -12.74 8.82 -14.36
C LEU A 316 -12.72 7.65 -15.36
N THR A 317 -13.84 7.35 -16.01
CA THR A 317 -13.96 6.24 -16.97
C THR A 317 -13.48 6.58 -18.39
N THR A 318 -13.32 7.87 -18.69
CA THR A 318 -12.83 8.37 -19.98
C THR A 318 -11.39 8.90 -19.92
N SER A 319 -10.75 8.92 -18.75
CA SER A 319 -9.33 9.26 -18.65
C SER A 319 -8.46 8.00 -18.58
N LYS A 320 -7.29 8.01 -19.22
CA LYS A 320 -6.33 6.90 -19.11
C LYS A 320 -5.70 6.83 -17.73
N PHE A 321 -5.50 7.98 -17.09
CA PHE A 321 -4.84 8.08 -15.80
C PHE A 321 -5.71 8.75 -14.74
N TYR A 322 -5.45 8.42 -13.47
CA TYR A 322 -6.03 9.09 -12.33
C TYR A 322 -4.95 9.46 -11.32
N LEU A 323 -5.01 10.67 -10.75
CA LEU A 323 -4.13 11.05 -9.65
C LEU A 323 -4.66 10.45 -8.34
N ALA A 324 -4.19 9.26 -7.99
CA ALA A 324 -4.45 8.60 -6.72
C ALA A 324 -3.49 9.13 -5.62
N PHE A 325 -3.50 10.44 -5.42
CA PHE A 325 -2.62 11.10 -4.45
C PHE A 325 -3.23 11.09 -3.05
N GLU A 326 -2.49 10.50 -2.12
CA GLU A 326 -2.90 10.42 -0.74
C GLU A 326 -2.77 11.75 -0.01
N SER A 327 -3.61 11.94 1.01
CA SER A 327 -3.53 13.13 1.88
C SER A 327 -2.18 13.17 2.57
N GLN A 328 -1.71 12.05 3.08
CA GLN A 328 -0.44 11.95 3.78
C GLN A 328 0.44 10.86 3.18
N SER A 329 1.74 11.07 3.28
CA SER A 329 2.76 10.11 2.86
C SER A 329 3.10 9.14 3.99
N CYS A 330 2.08 8.51 4.57
CA CYS A 330 2.22 7.60 5.69
C CYS A 330 2.42 6.17 5.22
N THR A 331 3.29 5.42 5.92
CA THR A 331 3.49 3.97 5.66
C THR A 331 2.16 3.23 5.57
N ASP A 332 1.99 2.45 4.50
CA ASP A 332 0.80 1.64 4.17
C ASP A 332 -0.52 2.38 3.95
N TYR A 333 -0.53 3.72 4.01
CA TYR A 333 -1.76 4.50 3.80
C TYR A 333 -2.12 4.56 2.32
N ILE A 334 -2.77 3.52 1.82
CA ILE A 334 -3.23 3.36 0.43
C ILE A 334 -4.74 3.18 0.46
N THR A 335 -5.47 4.15 -0.09
CA THR A 335 -6.91 4.32 0.17
C THR A 335 -7.79 3.93 -1.01
N GLU A 336 -9.09 4.24 -0.93
CA GLU A 336 -10.06 4.01 -1.99
C GLU A 336 -9.66 4.68 -3.31
N LYS A 337 -8.84 5.73 -3.28
CA LYS A 337 -8.36 6.43 -4.48
C LYS A 337 -7.59 5.49 -5.39
N PHE A 338 -6.72 4.67 -4.82
CA PHE A 338 -5.95 3.67 -5.56
C PHE A 338 -6.86 2.56 -6.08
N TRP A 339 -7.61 1.93 -5.18
CA TRP A 339 -8.40 0.75 -5.49
C TRP A 339 -9.58 1.02 -6.43
N ARG A 340 -10.28 2.14 -6.26
CA ARG A 340 -11.33 2.58 -7.20
C ARG A 340 -10.76 2.83 -8.59
N THR A 341 -9.54 3.37 -8.69
CA THR A 341 -8.90 3.59 -10.00
C THR A 341 -8.65 2.27 -10.71
N LEU A 342 -8.12 1.27 -9.98
CA LEU A 342 -7.96 -0.07 -10.51
C LEU A 342 -9.31 -0.69 -10.88
N SER A 343 -10.38 -0.50 -10.12
CA SER A 343 -11.68 -1.11 -10.44
C SER A 343 -12.30 -0.55 -11.73
N VAL A 344 -12.12 0.75 -12.02
CA VAL A 344 -12.78 1.43 -13.16
C VAL A 344 -11.99 1.43 -14.46
N GLY A 345 -10.77 0.88 -14.50
CA GLY A 345 -10.00 0.72 -15.74
C GLY A 345 -8.97 1.81 -16.04
N ALA A 346 -8.85 2.84 -15.20
CA ALA A 346 -7.78 3.83 -15.31
C ALA A 346 -6.47 3.32 -14.67
N ILE A 347 -5.34 3.92 -15.03
CA ILE A 347 -4.04 3.64 -14.42
C ILE A 347 -3.79 4.67 -13.30
N PRO A 348 -3.62 4.24 -12.04
CA PRO A 348 -3.32 5.14 -10.93
C PRO A 348 -1.89 5.68 -11.03
N ILE A 349 -1.78 7.02 -11.03
CA ILE A 349 -0.55 7.74 -10.73
C ILE A 349 -0.57 8.04 -9.24
N VAL A 350 0.37 7.46 -8.49
CA VAL A 350 0.33 7.48 -7.02
C VAL A 350 1.40 8.38 -6.43
N SER A 351 1.03 9.07 -5.36
CA SER A 351 1.91 9.85 -4.50
C SER A 351 1.40 9.67 -3.07
N GLY A 352 2.26 9.26 -2.14
CA GLY A 352 1.83 8.92 -0.79
C GLY A 352 2.97 8.17 -0.07
N PRO A 353 2.74 6.94 0.43
CA PRO A 353 3.82 6.11 0.97
C PRO A 353 4.90 5.79 -0.06
N GLU A 354 5.96 5.12 0.40
CA GLU A 354 7.02 4.63 -0.48
C GLU A 354 6.49 3.63 -1.51
N ARG A 355 7.22 3.52 -2.63
CA ARG A 355 6.84 2.66 -3.76
C ARG A 355 6.64 1.21 -3.34
N GLU A 356 7.46 0.74 -2.40
CA GLU A 356 7.43 -0.62 -1.87
C GLU A 356 6.11 -0.92 -1.15
N ASN A 357 5.52 0.06 -0.45
CA ASN A 357 4.23 -0.12 0.20
C ASN A 357 3.13 -0.46 -0.82
N PHE A 358 3.13 0.22 -1.97
CA PHE A 358 2.22 -0.12 -3.07
C PHE A 358 2.55 -1.49 -3.66
N ALA A 359 3.82 -1.76 -3.95
CA ALA A 359 4.25 -3.02 -4.57
C ALA A 359 3.89 -4.27 -3.75
N ARG A 360 3.78 -4.16 -2.42
CA ARG A 360 3.36 -5.26 -1.53
C ARG A 360 1.91 -5.68 -1.72
N ILE A 361 1.00 -4.78 -2.09
CA ILE A 361 -0.44 -5.04 -2.11
C ILE A 361 -1.09 -4.87 -3.49
N ALA A 362 -0.45 -4.10 -4.37
CA ALA A 362 -0.95 -3.84 -5.71
C ALA A 362 -0.72 -5.04 -6.63
N PRO A 363 -1.60 -5.28 -7.61
CA PRO A 363 -1.29 -6.19 -8.69
C PRO A 363 -0.01 -5.78 -9.42
N PRO A 364 0.72 -6.76 -10.00
CA PRO A 364 1.90 -6.49 -10.80
C PRO A 364 1.69 -5.43 -11.87
N ASN A 365 2.64 -4.48 -11.95
CA ASN A 365 2.65 -3.45 -12.97
C ASN A 365 1.33 -2.67 -13.10
N SER A 366 0.60 -2.44 -11.99
CA SER A 366 -0.74 -1.84 -12.05
C SER A 366 -0.78 -0.34 -11.79
N PHE A 367 0.35 0.30 -11.53
CA PHE A 367 0.41 1.70 -11.10
C PHE A 367 1.70 2.38 -11.52
N ILE A 368 1.70 3.72 -11.46
CA ILE A 368 2.85 4.56 -11.76
C ILE A 368 3.19 5.36 -10.50
N HIS A 369 4.33 5.11 -9.89
CA HIS A 369 4.76 5.88 -8.73
C HIS A 369 5.47 7.16 -9.18
N VAL A 370 5.11 8.30 -8.58
CA VAL A 370 5.72 9.57 -9.00
C VAL A 370 7.24 9.64 -8.75
N ASN A 371 7.75 8.87 -7.78
CA ASN A 371 9.18 8.80 -7.46
C ASN A 371 9.95 7.79 -8.35
N ASP A 372 9.29 7.10 -9.28
CA ASP A 372 9.96 6.26 -10.29
C ASP A 372 10.69 7.10 -11.37
N TYR A 373 10.50 8.43 -11.33
CA TYR A 373 10.99 9.39 -12.31
C TYR A 373 11.77 10.51 -11.61
N SER A 374 12.81 11.02 -12.27
CA SER A 374 13.67 12.05 -11.70
C SER A 374 13.02 13.44 -11.68
N SER A 375 12.02 13.67 -12.54
CA SER A 375 11.27 14.93 -12.62
C SER A 375 9.84 14.71 -13.12
N ASP A 376 8.98 15.72 -12.94
CA ASP A 376 7.61 15.71 -13.48
C ASP A 376 7.58 15.79 -15.02
N GLU A 377 8.63 16.35 -15.64
CA GLU A 377 8.80 16.35 -17.09
C GLU A 377 9.15 14.94 -17.61
N GLU A 378 10.00 14.19 -16.90
CA GLU A 378 10.29 12.80 -17.26
C GLU A 378 9.03 11.92 -17.07
N LEU A 379 8.31 12.12 -15.97
CA LEU A 379 7.02 11.47 -15.74
C LEU A 379 6.03 11.80 -16.88
N SER A 380 5.91 13.06 -17.31
CA SER A 380 4.97 13.42 -18.39
C SER A 380 5.33 12.77 -19.73
N LYS A 381 6.63 12.66 -20.05
CA LYS A 381 7.11 11.93 -21.24
C LYS A 381 6.69 10.46 -21.18
N ALA A 382 6.85 9.82 -20.02
CA ALA A 382 6.41 8.44 -19.83
C ALA A 382 4.89 8.28 -19.94
N LEU A 383 4.11 9.18 -19.33
CA LEU A 383 2.64 9.17 -19.42
C LEU A 383 2.17 9.32 -20.87
N ASN A 384 2.78 10.24 -21.63
CA ASN A 384 2.48 10.40 -23.05
C ASN A 384 2.81 9.15 -23.86
N LEU A 385 3.96 8.52 -23.61
CA LEU A 385 4.35 7.30 -24.29
C LEU A 385 3.36 6.16 -23.98
N ILE A 386 3.01 5.98 -22.71
CA ILE A 386 2.05 4.95 -22.28
C ILE A 386 0.67 5.21 -22.90
N GLY A 387 0.18 6.45 -22.86
CA GLY A 387 -1.16 6.77 -23.31
C GLY A 387 -1.32 6.85 -24.83
N THR A 388 -0.23 6.96 -25.60
CA THR A 388 -0.26 6.93 -27.08
C THR A 388 0.15 5.57 -27.66
N ASN A 389 0.73 4.67 -26.86
CA ASN A 389 1.11 3.33 -27.29
C ASN A 389 0.21 2.26 -26.65
N ARG A 390 -0.63 1.61 -27.45
CA ARG A 390 -1.59 0.60 -26.98
C ARG A 390 -0.92 -0.59 -26.30
N THR A 391 0.21 -1.04 -26.81
CA THR A 391 0.97 -2.16 -26.24
C THR A 391 1.48 -1.81 -24.85
N LEU A 392 2.08 -0.61 -24.67
CA LEU A 392 2.54 -0.16 -23.35
C LEU A 392 1.39 0.07 -22.38
N TYR A 393 0.29 0.68 -22.81
CA TYR A 393 -0.94 0.78 -22.01
C TYR A 393 -1.44 -0.60 -21.56
N GLY A 394 -1.44 -1.58 -22.47
CA GLY A 394 -1.83 -2.95 -22.19
C GLY A 394 -1.00 -3.61 -21.09
N LYS A 395 0.31 -3.34 -21.03
CA LYS A 395 1.19 -3.87 -19.97
C LYS A 395 0.71 -3.49 -18.57
N TYR A 396 0.09 -2.32 -18.39
CA TYR A 396 -0.45 -1.88 -17.09
C TYR A 396 -1.75 -2.57 -16.65
N HIS A 397 -2.27 -3.46 -17.49
CA HIS A 397 -3.56 -4.11 -17.30
C HIS A 397 -3.53 -5.64 -17.42
N VAL A 398 -2.37 -6.24 -17.71
CA VAL A 398 -2.21 -7.70 -17.84
C VAL A 398 -2.75 -8.45 -16.60
N TRP A 399 -2.53 -7.90 -15.41
CA TRP A 399 -3.01 -8.45 -14.15
C TRP A 399 -4.54 -8.65 -14.11
N ARG A 400 -5.33 -7.88 -14.86
CA ARG A 400 -6.80 -8.03 -14.93
C ARG A 400 -7.25 -9.38 -15.46
N ARG A 401 -6.37 -10.08 -16.20
CA ARG A 401 -6.63 -11.45 -16.62
C ARG A 401 -6.79 -12.38 -15.43
N TYR A 402 -6.11 -12.10 -14.32
CA TYR A 402 -5.98 -13.02 -13.20
C TYR A 402 -6.70 -12.54 -11.94
N TYR A 403 -6.95 -11.24 -11.80
CA TYR A 403 -7.48 -10.68 -10.56
C TYR A 403 -8.74 -9.82 -10.74
N ASP A 404 -9.65 -9.92 -9.77
CA ASP A 404 -10.71 -8.94 -9.51
C ASP A 404 -10.26 -7.94 -8.44
N VAL A 405 -10.90 -6.76 -8.43
CA VAL A 405 -10.63 -5.70 -7.45
C VAL A 405 -11.90 -5.43 -6.64
N TYR A 406 -11.79 -5.51 -5.32
CA TYR A 406 -12.83 -5.06 -4.40
C TYR A 406 -12.32 -3.88 -3.58
N TYR A 407 -13.18 -2.92 -3.30
CA TYR A 407 -12.82 -1.70 -2.55
C TYR A 407 -13.97 -1.06 -1.78
N GLN A 408 -15.22 -1.47 -2.04
CA GLN A 408 -16.34 -0.96 -1.26
C GLN A 408 -16.30 -1.64 0.11
N ALA A 409 -16.62 -0.89 1.16
CA ALA A 409 -16.52 -1.39 2.53
C ALA A 409 -17.24 -2.74 2.73
N LYS A 410 -18.44 -2.91 2.16
CA LYS A 410 -19.20 -4.17 2.20
C LYS A 410 -18.47 -5.37 1.58
N ASP A 411 -17.59 -5.14 0.61
CA ASP A 411 -16.87 -6.21 -0.10
C ASP A 411 -15.55 -6.53 0.59
N VAL A 412 -15.00 -5.60 1.39
CA VAL A 412 -13.66 -5.71 1.99
C VAL A 412 -13.67 -5.93 3.51
N ASP A 413 -14.68 -5.43 4.21
CA ASP A 413 -14.86 -5.66 5.65
C ASP A 413 -14.86 -7.16 6.02
N PRO A 414 -15.51 -8.07 5.25
CA PRO A 414 -15.44 -9.50 5.51
C PRO A 414 -14.02 -10.05 5.63
N TYR A 415 -13.10 -9.60 4.78
CA TYR A 415 -11.70 -10.03 4.83
C TYR A 415 -10.98 -9.52 6.08
N ARG A 416 -11.25 -8.27 6.46
CA ARG A 416 -10.61 -7.63 7.62
C ARG A 416 -11.11 -8.22 8.94
N PHE A 417 -12.40 -8.52 9.04
CA PHE A 417 -12.99 -9.15 10.21
C PHE A 417 -12.69 -10.65 10.27
N CYS A 418 -12.57 -11.31 9.12
CA CYS A 418 -12.00 -12.65 9.09
C CYS A 418 -10.58 -12.69 9.63
N GLU A 419 -9.74 -11.72 9.26
CA GLU A 419 -8.40 -11.59 9.83
C GLU A 419 -8.44 -11.41 11.35
N LEU A 420 -9.32 -10.53 11.85
CA LEU A 420 -9.50 -10.35 13.28
C LEU A 420 -9.90 -11.67 13.97
N CYS A 421 -10.83 -12.43 13.40
CA CYS A 421 -11.24 -13.72 13.95
C CYS A 421 -10.10 -14.76 13.91
N TYR A 422 -9.34 -14.79 12.82
CA TYR A 422 -8.13 -15.59 12.71
C TYR A 422 -7.11 -15.22 13.80
N ARG A 423 -6.91 -13.93 14.07
CA ARG A 423 -6.02 -13.46 15.14
C ARG A 423 -6.48 -13.86 16.52
N LEU A 424 -7.78 -13.77 16.82
CA LEU A 424 -8.33 -14.20 18.11
C LEU A 424 -8.01 -15.66 18.41
N ASN A 425 -8.03 -16.51 17.39
CA ASN A 425 -7.72 -17.93 17.51
C ASN A 425 -6.21 -18.25 17.50
N THR A 426 -5.39 -17.46 16.81
CA THR A 426 -3.98 -17.86 16.53
C THR A 426 -2.92 -17.05 17.27
N ASN A 427 -3.25 -15.85 17.75
CA ASN A 427 -2.28 -14.96 18.36
C ASN A 427 -1.79 -15.50 19.71
N LYS A 428 -0.47 -15.67 19.84
CA LYS A 428 0.19 -16.17 21.05
C LYS A 428 0.86 -15.06 21.88
N GLN A 429 0.53 -13.80 21.64
CA GLN A 429 1.20 -12.65 22.23
C GLN A 429 0.23 -11.77 23.02
N ARG A 430 0.68 -11.21 24.14
CA ARG A 430 0.02 -10.11 24.82
C ARG A 430 0.57 -8.81 24.27
N ILE A 431 -0.29 -8.01 23.66
CA ILE A 431 0.07 -6.77 22.97
C ILE A 431 -0.66 -5.60 23.62
N TRP A 432 0.03 -4.48 23.79
CA TRP A 432 -0.59 -3.18 23.99
C TRP A 432 0.28 -2.06 23.41
N TYR A 433 -0.37 -0.99 22.99
CA TYR A 433 0.28 0.16 22.39
C TYR A 433 0.67 1.15 23.50
N GLU A 434 1.96 1.39 23.64
CA GLU A 434 2.51 2.38 24.56
C GLU A 434 2.29 3.80 24.06
N ASN A 435 2.49 3.99 22.75
CA ASN A 435 2.36 5.26 22.03
C ASN A 435 1.68 5.03 20.67
N ILE A 436 0.38 4.78 20.71
CA ILE A 436 -0.43 4.53 19.52
C ILE A 436 -0.53 5.77 18.64
N ASN A 437 -0.51 6.97 19.24
CA ASN A 437 -0.59 8.22 18.50
C ASN A 437 0.61 8.38 17.55
N ASP A 438 1.83 8.19 18.04
CA ASP A 438 3.04 8.32 17.22
C ASP A 438 3.24 7.12 16.30
N TRP A 439 2.72 5.95 16.66
CA TRP A 439 2.72 4.80 15.77
C TRP A 439 1.97 5.10 14.47
N PHE A 440 0.79 5.71 14.54
CA PHE A 440 0.07 6.13 13.33
C PHE A 440 0.81 7.19 12.49
N LEU A 441 1.69 7.97 13.11
CA LEU A 441 2.46 9.03 12.46
C LEU A 441 3.86 8.58 12.00
N GLU A 442 4.24 7.33 12.25
CA GLU A 442 5.53 6.83 11.86
C GLU A 442 5.70 6.88 10.32
N LYS A 443 6.73 7.59 9.87
CA LYS A 443 7.00 7.84 8.44
C LYS A 443 5.81 8.49 7.73
N CYS A 444 5.35 9.61 8.27
CA CYS A 444 4.47 10.64 7.68
C CYS A 444 5.27 11.97 7.62
#